data_AF-A0A0D2B9I3-F1
#
_entry.id   AF-A0A0D2B9I3-F1
#
_cell.length_a   1.000
_cell.length_b   1.000
_cell.length_c   1.000
_cell.angle_alpha   90.00
_cell.angle_beta   90.00
_cell.angle_gamma   90.00
#
_symmetry.space_group_name_H-M   'P 1'
#
loop_
_entity.id
_entity.type
_entity.pdbx_description
1 polymer ?
#
loop_
_entity_poly.entity_id
_entity_poly.type
_entity_poly.pdbx_seq_one_letter_code
_entity_poly.pdbx_strand_id
1 'polypeptide(L)'
;MPGGKLHSPIWTPYALYGTVDYVYGWPAWDNHVGFSAAQSSLNAVENVLYIYYLVTIIRNGAQDLFKARTFGEFLVGSKSNTVSGPGVAKAVLVLFASTVMTLSKSVLYWLNEYFSGFANVGHNTAYRLIVLWMIPNGFWLVFPTYMVWILGKEIVAHMDPTEGQ
;
A
#
# COMPACT_ATOMS: atom_id res chain seq x y z
N MET A 1 0.00 22.29 0.56
CA MET A 1 1.37 22.80 0.82
C MET A 1 1.32 23.96 1.80
N PRO A 2 2.43 24.23 2.51
CA PRO A 2 2.58 25.43 3.34
C PRO A 2 2.09 26.70 2.63
N GLY A 3 1.31 27.52 3.34
CA GLY A 3 0.67 28.72 2.77
C GLY A 3 -0.75 28.51 2.24
N GLY A 4 -1.22 27.27 2.09
CA GLY A 4 -2.61 26.97 1.70
C GLY A 4 -3.59 26.91 2.89
N LYS A 5 -4.85 27.31 2.67
CA LYS A 5 -5.92 27.28 3.69
C LYS A 5 -6.18 25.88 4.28
N LEU A 6 -5.98 24.84 3.48
CA LEU A 6 -6.16 23.44 3.91
C LEU A 6 -4.91 22.86 4.59
N HIS A 7 -3.76 23.54 4.56
CA HIS A 7 -2.52 22.97 5.09
C HIS A 7 -2.53 22.83 6.61
N SER A 8 -3.02 23.85 7.31
CA SER A 8 -3.10 23.86 8.77
C SER A 8 -4.53 23.54 9.23
N PRO A 9 -4.73 22.72 10.28
CA PRO A 9 -3.70 22.04 11.08
C PRO A 9 -3.34 20.62 10.58
N ILE A 10 -4.21 20.00 9.78
CA ILE A 10 -4.20 18.55 9.49
C ILE A 10 -2.97 18.14 8.68
N TRP A 11 -2.58 18.93 7.68
CA TRP A 11 -1.52 18.58 6.73
C TRP A 11 -0.17 19.21 7.08
N THR A 12 -0.05 19.85 8.25
CA THR A 12 1.18 20.48 8.73
C THR A 12 2.40 19.55 8.69
N PRO A 13 2.31 18.25 9.08
CA PRO A 13 3.46 17.34 9.00
C PRO A 13 3.97 17.11 7.56
N TYR A 14 3.12 17.24 6.55
CA TYR A 14 3.50 17.07 5.15
C TYR A 14 4.38 18.21 4.63
N ALA A 15 4.45 19.34 5.33
CA ALA A 15 5.44 20.38 5.05
C ALA A 15 6.85 19.80 5.12
N LEU A 16 7.16 19.05 6.18
CA LEU A 16 8.47 18.42 6.35
C LEU A 16 8.72 17.39 5.23
N TYR A 17 7.70 16.57 4.92
CA TYR A 17 7.84 15.54 3.89
C TYR A 17 8.15 16.14 2.51
N GLY A 18 7.47 17.22 2.11
CA GLY A 18 7.74 17.93 0.86
C GLY A 18 9.11 18.64 0.80
N THR A 19 9.79 18.80 1.95
CA THR A 19 11.20 19.27 1.97
C THR A 19 12.21 18.13 1.88
N VAL A 20 11.81 16.92 2.25
CA VAL A 20 12.64 15.71 2.11
C VAL A 20 12.53 15.15 0.71
N ASP A 21 11.33 15.09 0.17
CA ASP A 21 11.09 14.58 -1.17
C ASP A 21 10.37 15.63 -2.02
N TYR A 22 11.10 16.20 -2.97
CA TYR A 22 10.58 17.22 -3.86
C TYR A 22 9.53 16.73 -4.84
N VAL A 23 9.34 15.42 -5.02
CA VAL A 23 8.22 14.88 -5.80
C VAL A 23 6.87 15.25 -5.17
N TYR A 24 6.86 15.50 -3.85
CA TYR A 24 5.72 15.99 -3.09
C TYR A 24 5.87 17.46 -2.71
N GLY A 25 6.81 18.19 -3.29
CA GLY A 25 7.10 19.59 -2.95
C GLY A 25 6.63 20.58 -4.02
N TRP A 26 6.90 21.86 -3.76
CA TRP A 26 6.74 22.93 -4.75
C TRP A 26 7.52 22.67 -6.04
N PRO A 27 8.77 22.13 -6.04
CA PRO A 27 9.49 21.88 -7.28
C PRO A 27 8.74 20.97 -8.26
N ALA A 28 8.13 19.88 -7.79
CA ALA A 28 7.35 19.00 -8.66
C ALA A 28 6.04 19.66 -9.15
N TRP A 29 5.40 20.47 -8.30
CA TRP A 29 4.20 21.21 -8.67
C TRP A 29 4.47 22.26 -9.75
N ASP A 30 5.48 23.11 -9.54
CA ASP A 30 5.83 24.21 -10.43
C ASP A 30 6.38 23.72 -11.78
N ASN A 31 7.06 22.56 -11.79
CA ASN A 31 7.55 21.92 -13.02
C ASN A 31 6.54 20.97 -13.68
N HIS A 32 5.28 20.93 -13.21
CA HIS A 32 4.23 20.08 -13.75
C HIS A 32 4.60 18.58 -13.83
N VAL A 33 5.31 18.07 -12.82
CA VAL A 33 5.69 16.66 -12.75
C VAL A 33 4.46 15.80 -12.43
N GLY A 34 4.01 15.02 -13.41
CA GLY A 34 2.76 14.24 -13.32
C GLY A 34 2.82 13.00 -12.42
N PHE A 35 4.00 12.59 -11.97
CA PHE A 35 4.20 11.32 -11.27
C PHE A 35 3.33 11.19 -10.00
N SER A 36 3.41 12.17 -9.09
CA SER A 36 2.67 12.15 -7.82
C SER A 36 1.15 12.17 -8.02
N ALA A 37 0.67 12.90 -9.02
CA ALA A 37 -0.74 12.94 -9.35
C ALA A 37 -1.22 11.59 -9.91
N ALA A 38 -0.47 10.99 -10.82
CA ALA A 38 -0.77 9.66 -11.38
C ALA A 38 -0.79 8.58 -10.30
N GLN A 39 0.19 8.58 -9.39
CA GLN A 39 0.22 7.70 -8.22
C GLN A 39 -1.04 7.88 -7.35
N SER A 40 -1.43 9.12 -7.09
CA SER A 40 -2.61 9.45 -6.29
C SER A 40 -3.91 9.00 -6.95
N SER A 41 -4.03 9.10 -8.28
CA SER A 41 -5.18 8.57 -9.01
C SER A 41 -5.33 7.06 -8.83
N LEU A 42 -4.22 6.31 -8.88
CA LEU A 42 -4.25 4.87 -8.60
C LEU A 42 -4.53 4.56 -7.13
N ASN A 43 -4.11 5.41 -6.18
CA ASN A 43 -4.51 5.27 -4.77
C ASN A 43 -6.04 5.39 -4.60
N ALA A 44 -6.72 6.24 -5.39
CA ALA A 44 -8.17 6.33 -5.36
C ALA A 44 -8.82 5.02 -5.83
N VAL A 45 -8.29 4.41 -6.90
CA VAL A 45 -8.72 3.09 -7.37
C VAL A 45 -8.49 2.02 -6.30
N GLU A 46 -7.32 1.97 -5.68
CA GLU A 46 -7.02 1.05 -4.58
C GLU A 46 -8.01 1.16 -3.44
N ASN A 47 -8.34 2.37 -3.00
CA ASN A 47 -9.33 2.57 -1.93
C ASN A 47 -10.68 1.96 -2.28
N VAL A 48 -11.15 2.09 -3.52
CA VAL A 48 -12.40 1.46 -3.97
C VAL A 48 -12.29 -0.07 -3.90
N LEU A 49 -11.17 -0.65 -4.35
CA LEU A 49 -10.95 -2.10 -4.30
C LEU A 49 -10.85 -2.62 -2.86
N TYR A 50 -10.18 -1.89 -1.97
CA TYR A 50 -10.10 -2.22 -0.55
C TYR A 50 -11.44 -2.12 0.16
N ILE A 51 -12.26 -1.11 -0.16
CA ILE A 51 -13.63 -1.00 0.37
C ILE A 51 -14.48 -2.20 -0.09
N TYR A 52 -14.41 -2.58 -1.37
CA TYR A 52 -15.10 -3.75 -1.88
C TYR A 52 -14.70 -5.04 -1.15
N TYR A 53 -13.39 -5.26 -0.99
CA TYR A 53 -12.86 -6.39 -0.22
C TYR A 53 -13.40 -6.38 1.21
N LEU A 54 -13.23 -5.25 1.92
CA LEU A 54 -13.61 -5.11 3.32
C LEU A 54 -15.11 -5.35 3.54
N VAL A 55 -15.97 -4.77 2.69
CA VAL A 55 -17.43 -4.99 2.75
C VAL A 55 -17.77 -6.46 2.52
N THR A 56 -17.12 -7.11 1.56
CA THR A 56 -17.38 -8.54 1.28
C THR A 56 -16.97 -9.41 2.46
N ILE A 57 -15.81 -9.15 3.05
CA ILE A 57 -15.31 -9.92 4.19
C ILE A 57 -16.12 -9.65 5.46
N ILE A 58 -16.54 -8.42 5.75
CA ILE A 58 -17.40 -8.11 6.90
C ILE A 58 -18.76 -8.82 6.78
N ARG A 59 -19.33 -8.89 5.57
CA ARG A 59 -20.63 -9.54 5.36
C ARG A 59 -20.59 -11.06 5.47
N ASN A 60 -19.46 -11.68 5.16
CA ASN A 60 -19.29 -13.15 5.16
C ASN A 60 -18.43 -13.66 6.32
N GLY A 61 -17.88 -12.77 7.14
CA GLY A 61 -16.94 -13.09 8.21
C GLY A 61 -17.63 -13.51 9.51
N ALA A 62 -16.92 -14.28 10.32
CA ALA A 62 -17.37 -14.66 11.66
C ALA A 62 -17.46 -13.43 12.59
N GLN A 63 -18.23 -13.52 13.68
CA GLN A 63 -18.38 -12.44 14.67
C GLN A 63 -17.05 -11.98 15.30
N ASP A 64 -16.02 -12.83 15.27
CA ASP A 64 -14.70 -12.58 15.83
C ASP A 64 -13.63 -12.21 14.77
N LEU A 65 -14.05 -11.84 13.55
CA LEU A 65 -13.19 -11.55 12.40
C LEU A 65 -11.97 -10.66 12.71
N PHE A 66 -12.16 -9.59 13.50
CA PHE A 66 -11.09 -8.64 13.84
C PHE A 66 -10.47 -8.85 15.23
N LYS A 67 -10.83 -9.92 15.94
CA LYS A 67 -10.22 -10.24 17.24
C LYS A 67 -8.88 -10.94 17.01
N ALA A 68 -7.79 -10.19 17.11
CA ALA A 68 -6.45 -10.74 17.29
C ALA A 68 -6.15 -10.82 18.80
N ARG A 69 -5.96 -12.02 19.33
CA ARG A 69 -5.65 -12.25 20.75
C ARG A 69 -4.15 -12.27 21.01
N THR A 70 -3.34 -12.49 19.97
CA THR A 70 -1.87 -12.51 20.05
C THR A 70 -1.23 -11.68 18.94
N PHE A 71 0.03 -11.27 19.14
CA PHE A 71 0.80 -10.56 18.12
C PHE A 71 1.03 -11.41 16.85
N GLY A 72 1.15 -12.73 17.00
CA GLY A 72 1.21 -13.65 15.87
C GLY A 72 -0.08 -13.68 15.06
N GLU A 73 -1.24 -13.70 15.72
CA GLU A 73 -2.55 -13.59 15.06
C GLU A 73 -2.75 -12.22 14.40
N PHE A 74 -2.19 -11.15 14.96
CA PHE A 74 -2.21 -9.83 14.32
C PHE A 74 -1.40 -9.80 13.02
N LEU A 75 -0.25 -10.48 12.97
CA LEU A 75 0.62 -10.49 11.78
C LEU A 75 0.20 -11.48 10.70
N VAL A 76 -0.36 -12.64 11.08
CA VAL A 76 -0.61 -13.76 10.14
C VAL A 76 -2.11 -14.11 10.05
N GLY A 77 -2.95 -13.54 10.90
CA GLY A 77 -4.35 -13.94 11.05
C GLY A 77 -4.50 -15.20 11.92
N SER A 78 -5.71 -15.42 12.43
CA SER A 78 -6.05 -16.65 13.16
C SER A 78 -6.70 -17.67 12.23
N LYS A 79 -6.29 -18.94 12.32
CA LYS A 79 -6.97 -20.06 11.64
C LYS A 79 -8.43 -20.23 12.06
N SER A 80 -8.85 -19.67 13.20
CA SER A 80 -10.25 -19.70 13.65
C SER A 80 -11.17 -18.72 12.91
N ASN A 81 -10.60 -17.74 12.18
CA ASN A 81 -11.35 -16.66 11.54
C ASN A 81 -11.51 -16.93 10.03
N THR A 82 -11.77 -18.17 9.65
CA THR A 82 -12.01 -18.54 8.25
C THR A 82 -13.27 -17.84 7.74
N VAL A 83 -13.12 -17.09 6.65
CA VAL A 83 -14.23 -16.41 5.97
C VAL A 83 -14.64 -17.28 4.78
N SER A 84 -15.91 -17.67 4.73
CA SER A 84 -16.45 -18.47 3.63
C SER A 84 -17.82 -17.96 3.24
N GLY A 85 -18.14 -18.04 1.94
CA GLY A 85 -19.40 -17.56 1.42
C GLY A 85 -19.31 -17.03 -0.02
N PRO A 86 -20.46 -16.64 -0.60
CA PRO A 86 -20.51 -16.13 -1.96
C PRO A 86 -19.64 -14.88 -2.14
N GLY A 87 -18.81 -14.88 -3.19
CA GLY A 87 -17.99 -13.73 -3.56
C GLY A 87 -16.68 -13.57 -2.78
N VAL A 88 -16.41 -14.39 -1.76
CA VAL A 88 -15.14 -14.34 -1.00
C VAL A 88 -13.93 -14.58 -1.92
N ALA A 89 -13.99 -15.60 -2.79
CA ALA A 89 -12.93 -15.86 -3.76
C ALA A 89 -12.66 -14.66 -4.69
N LYS A 90 -13.73 -13.96 -5.12
CA LYS A 90 -13.60 -12.75 -5.92
C LYS A 90 -12.98 -11.60 -5.12
N ALA A 91 -13.34 -11.46 -3.84
CA ALA A 91 -12.75 -10.47 -2.95
C ALA A 91 -11.24 -10.73 -2.76
N VAL A 92 -10.83 -11.97 -2.53
CA VAL A 92 -9.41 -12.37 -2.43
C VAL A 92 -8.67 -12.02 -3.72
N LEU A 93 -9.24 -12.33 -4.89
CA LEU A 93 -8.65 -11.97 -6.18
C LEU A 93 -8.52 -10.44 -6.37
N VAL A 94 -9.54 -9.67 -5.96
CA VAL A 94 -9.49 -8.20 -6.00
C VAL A 94 -8.41 -7.66 -5.08
N LEU A 95 -8.27 -8.21 -3.87
CA LEU A 95 -7.20 -7.82 -2.95
C LEU A 95 -5.82 -8.17 -3.50
N PHE A 96 -5.66 -9.34 -4.12
CA PHE A 96 -4.42 -9.73 -4.77
C PHE A 96 -4.04 -8.71 -5.86
N ALA A 97 -4.97 -8.38 -6.75
CA ALA A 97 -4.73 -7.42 -7.84
C ALA A 97 -4.41 -6.01 -7.32
N SER A 98 -5.11 -5.52 -6.28
CA SER A 98 -4.82 -4.22 -5.69
C SER A 98 -3.46 -4.20 -5.00
N THR A 99 -3.07 -5.29 -4.33
CA THR A 99 -1.75 -5.42 -3.68
C THR A 99 -0.62 -5.42 -4.71
N VAL A 100 -0.78 -6.12 -5.85
CA VAL A 100 0.18 -6.09 -6.96
C VAL A 100 0.32 -4.68 -7.52
N MET A 101 -0.78 -3.94 -7.67
CA MET A 101 -0.76 -2.55 -8.10
C MET A 101 -0.01 -1.65 -7.09
N THR A 102 -0.24 -1.81 -5.79
CA THR A 102 0.52 -1.09 -4.74
C THR A 102 2.01 -1.37 -4.87
N LEU A 103 2.40 -2.64 -4.97
CA LEU A 103 3.80 -3.03 -5.13
C LEU A 103 4.42 -2.42 -6.40
N SER A 104 3.72 -2.51 -7.53
CA SER A 104 4.18 -2.01 -8.82
C SER A 104 4.45 -0.51 -8.78
N LYS A 105 3.55 0.25 -8.14
CA LYS A 105 3.69 1.69 -7.91
C LYS A 105 4.88 2.03 -7.04
N SER A 106 5.04 1.32 -5.93
CA SER A 106 6.17 1.52 -5.02
C SER A 106 7.50 1.21 -5.72
N VAL A 107 7.59 0.14 -6.49
CA VAL A 107 8.77 -0.16 -7.32
C VAL A 107 9.03 0.97 -8.33
N LEU A 108 7.99 1.42 -9.04
CA LEU A 108 8.12 2.49 -10.03
C LEU A 108 8.60 3.80 -9.39
N TYR A 109 8.15 4.11 -8.18
CA TYR A 109 8.60 5.30 -7.45
C TYR A 109 10.10 5.26 -7.12
N TRP A 110 10.60 4.12 -6.63
CA TRP A 110 12.04 3.94 -6.39
C TRP A 110 12.85 3.98 -7.68
N LEU A 111 12.36 3.35 -8.75
CA LEU A 111 13.00 3.39 -10.06
C LEU A 111 13.03 4.81 -10.64
N ASN A 112 11.94 5.56 -10.51
CA ASN A 112 11.87 6.95 -10.94
C ASN A 112 12.92 7.81 -10.24
N GLU A 113 13.17 7.58 -8.95
CA GLU A 113 14.21 8.29 -8.23
C GLU A 113 15.62 7.88 -8.70
N TYR A 114 15.85 6.57 -8.89
CA TYR A 114 17.12 6.07 -9.41
C TYR A 114 17.43 6.63 -10.82
N PHE A 115 16.47 6.56 -11.75
CA PHE A 115 16.66 7.00 -13.13
C PHE A 115 16.66 8.53 -13.29
N SER A 116 16.16 9.28 -12.31
CA SER A 116 16.30 10.74 -12.29
C SER A 116 17.62 11.22 -11.67
N GLY A 117 18.51 10.30 -11.26
CA GLY A 117 19.77 10.66 -10.61
C GLY A 117 19.58 11.19 -9.20
N PHE A 118 18.55 10.71 -8.49
CA PHE A 118 18.15 11.16 -7.16
C PHE A 118 17.78 12.66 -7.10
N ALA A 119 17.10 13.16 -8.14
CA ALA A 119 16.79 14.58 -8.28
C ALA A 119 15.86 15.13 -7.18
N ASN A 120 15.03 14.28 -6.57
CA ASN A 120 14.06 14.71 -5.56
C ASN A 120 14.53 14.51 -4.13
N VAL A 121 15.48 13.60 -3.89
CA VAL A 121 15.93 13.24 -2.53
C VAL A 121 17.43 13.40 -2.29
N GLY A 122 18.23 13.61 -3.34
CA GLY A 122 19.69 13.66 -3.25
C GLY A 122 20.25 14.82 -2.44
N HIS A 123 19.46 15.86 -2.18
CA HIS A 123 19.85 17.01 -1.36
C HIS A 123 19.81 16.73 0.15
N ASN A 124 19.27 15.59 0.58
CA ASN A 124 19.12 15.26 2.00
C ASN A 124 20.42 14.79 2.64
N THR A 125 20.54 15.02 3.95
CA THR A 125 21.53 14.29 4.75
C THR A 125 21.19 12.80 4.79
N ALA A 126 22.20 11.94 4.94
CA ALA A 126 22.00 10.49 5.01
C ALA A 126 20.96 10.09 6.06
N TYR A 127 20.98 10.73 7.24
CA TYR A 127 20.00 10.47 8.30
C TYR A 127 18.55 10.76 7.84
N ARG A 128 18.30 11.93 7.24
CA ARG A 128 16.95 12.30 6.76
C ARG A 128 16.49 11.36 5.65
N LEU A 129 17.39 11.07 4.70
CA LEU A 129 17.10 10.14 3.61
C LEU A 129 16.73 8.75 4.13
N ILE A 130 17.51 8.20 5.07
CA ILE A 130 17.26 6.87 5.61
C ILE A 130 15.94 6.82 6.38
N VAL A 131 15.75 7.74 7.33
CA VAL A 131 14.65 7.68 8.30
C VAL A 131 13.32 8.16 7.73
N LEU A 132 13.34 9.22 6.91
CA LEU A 132 12.12 9.87 6.43
C LEU A 132 11.72 9.44 5.02
N TRP A 133 12.63 8.84 4.25
CA TRP A 133 12.33 8.39 2.89
C TRP A 133 12.51 6.88 2.71
N MET A 134 13.69 6.33 2.98
CA MET A 134 13.97 4.92 2.68
C MET A 134 13.21 3.93 3.56
N ILE A 135 13.19 4.10 4.89
CA ILE A 135 12.49 3.18 5.78
C ILE A 135 10.97 3.19 5.52
N PRO A 136 10.29 4.36 5.49
CA PRO A 136 8.85 4.40 5.24
C PRO A 136 8.46 3.82 3.88
N ASN A 137 9.20 4.16 2.81
CA ASN A 137 8.91 3.66 1.47
C ASN A 137 9.36 2.20 1.27
N GLY A 138 10.37 1.75 2.01
CA GLY A 138 10.82 0.36 2.04
C GLY A 138 9.76 -0.58 2.63
N PHE A 139 9.02 -0.14 3.65
CA PHE A 139 7.87 -0.89 4.16
C PHE A 139 6.82 -1.14 3.07
N TRP A 140 6.58 -0.16 2.19
CA TRP A 140 5.67 -0.31 1.05
C TRP A 140 6.19 -1.22 -0.06
N LEU A 141 7.44 -1.68 -0.01
CA LEU A 141 7.92 -2.77 -0.86
C LEU A 141 7.74 -4.12 -0.15
N VAL A 142 8.12 -4.20 1.13
CA VAL A 142 8.13 -5.44 1.90
C VAL A 142 6.71 -5.97 2.15
N PHE A 143 5.80 -5.12 2.66
CA PHE A 143 4.45 -5.58 3.02
C PHE A 143 3.63 -6.05 1.81
N PRO A 144 3.53 -5.29 0.70
CA PRO A 144 2.80 -5.75 -0.48
C PRO A 144 3.43 -7.01 -1.10
N THR A 145 4.76 -7.15 -1.10
CA THR A 145 5.42 -8.38 -1.56
C THR A 145 4.99 -9.59 -0.75
N TYR A 146 5.01 -9.47 0.59
CA TYR A 146 4.55 -10.53 1.48
C TYR A 146 3.07 -10.89 1.27
N MET A 147 2.22 -9.87 1.13
CA MET A 147 0.78 -10.05 0.87
C MET A 147 0.51 -10.73 -0.47
N VAL A 148 1.20 -10.33 -1.55
CA VAL A 148 1.13 -10.98 -2.86
C VAL A 148 1.51 -12.45 -2.75
N TRP A 149 2.56 -12.78 -1.99
CA TRP A 149 3.00 -14.16 -1.79
C TRP A 149 1.95 -15.00 -1.05
N ILE A 150 1.37 -14.50 0.05
CA ILE A 150 0.31 -15.22 0.80
C ILE A 150 -0.92 -15.43 -0.08
N LEU A 151 -1.46 -14.34 -0.62
CA LEU A 151 -2.70 -14.37 -1.39
C LEU A 151 -2.54 -15.23 -2.66
N GLY A 152 -1.38 -15.13 -3.32
CA GLY A 152 -1.07 -15.96 -4.48
C GLY A 152 -1.02 -17.45 -4.13
N LYS A 153 -0.35 -17.81 -3.02
CA LYS A 153 -0.35 -19.20 -2.53
C LYS A 153 -1.75 -19.72 -2.21
N GLU A 154 -2.57 -18.89 -1.58
CA GLU A 154 -3.95 -19.25 -1.23
C GLU A 154 -4.82 -19.46 -2.48
N ILE A 155 -4.71 -18.57 -3.47
CA ILE A 155 -5.42 -18.70 -4.75
C ILE A 155 -5.02 -19.99 -5.45
N VAL A 156 -3.71 -20.26 -5.59
CA VAL A 156 -3.21 -21.47 -6.27
C VAL A 156 -3.66 -22.74 -5.53
N ALA A 157 -3.54 -22.77 -4.20
CA ALA A 157 -3.92 -23.95 -3.40
C ALA A 157 -5.40 -24.33 -3.51
N HIS A 158 -6.29 -23.37 -3.83
CA HIS A 158 -7.72 -23.64 -4.05
C HIS A 158 -8.05 -23.92 -5.52
N MET A 159 -7.14 -23.64 -6.45
CA MET A 159 -7.28 -23.94 -7.88
C MET A 159 -6.70 -25.30 -8.25
N ASP A 160 -5.60 -25.70 -7.61
CA ASP A 160 -5.01 -27.00 -7.81
C ASP A 160 -5.97 -28.07 -7.26
N PRO A 161 -6.31 -29.10 -8.05
CA PRO A 161 -7.14 -30.19 -7.55
C PRO A 161 -6.41 -30.85 -6.38
N THR A 162 -7.09 -31.00 -5.24
CA THR A 162 -6.62 -31.89 -4.18
C THR A 162 -6.41 -33.27 -4.80
N GLU A 163 -5.18 -33.77 -4.82
CA GLU A 163 -4.93 -35.19 -5.10
C GLU A 163 -5.76 -36.03 -4.12
N GLY A 164 -6.87 -36.58 -4.63
CA GLY A 164 -7.72 -37.55 -3.93
C GLY A 164 -8.96 -37.00 -3.21
N GLN A 165 -10.02 -36.72 -3.98
CA GLN A 165 -11.42 -37.11 -3.66
C GLN A 165 -12.15 -37.49 -4.94
#